data_AF-A0A4V1VMG3-F1
#
_entry.id   AF-A0A4V1VMG3-F1
#
_cell.length_a   1.000
_cell.length_b   1.000
_cell.length_c   1.000
_cell.angle_alpha   90.00
_cell.angle_beta   90.00
_cell.angle_gamma   90.00
#
_symmetry.space_group_name_H-M   'P 1'
#
loop_
_entity.id
_entity.type
_entity.pdbx_description
1 polymer ?
#
loop_
_entity_poly.entity_id
_entity_poly.type
_entity_poly.pdbx_seq_one_letter_code
_entity_poly.pdbx_strand_id
1 'polypeptide(L)'
;MADMRAFQDAVTSRATGGPDGPARDLAESLAARTAVLLEGLSDLAAIVALAARRGRDLAAGGVCVVPMGGAMSVGRYAGLLGPTGLGLRDRTL
;
A
#
# COMPACT_ATOMS: atom_id res chain seq x y z
N MET A 1 10.32 1.25 -7.98
CA MET A 1 10.58 0.95 -6.55
C MET A 1 10.55 2.20 -5.68
N ALA A 2 11.18 3.30 -6.08
CA ALA A 2 11.13 4.58 -5.34
C ALA A 2 9.69 5.09 -5.14
N ASP A 3 8.86 5.04 -6.18
CA ASP A 3 7.46 5.54 -6.10
C ASP A 3 6.58 4.71 -5.16
N MET A 4 6.79 3.39 -5.10
CA MET A 4 6.08 2.51 -4.16
C MET A 4 6.47 2.82 -2.71
N ARG A 5 7.75 3.13 -2.46
CA ARG A 5 8.22 3.50 -1.12
C ARG A 5 7.67 4.87 -0.71
N ALA A 6 7.67 5.84 -1.62
CA ALA A 6 7.05 7.14 -1.39
C ALA A 6 5.55 7.01 -1.09
N PHE A 7 4.85 6.12 -1.80
CA PHE A 7 3.45 5.81 -1.54
C PHE A 7 3.24 5.23 -0.14
N GLN A 8 4.06 4.27 0.27
CA GLN A 8 4.01 3.69 1.63
C GLN A 8 4.22 4.74 2.71
N ASP A 9 5.21 5.61 2.54
CA ASP A 9 5.52 6.67 3.49
C ASP A 9 4.36 7.69 3.57
N ALA A 10 3.75 8.04 2.43
CA ALA A 10 2.58 8.92 2.37
C ALA A 10 1.34 8.32 3.03
N VAL A 11 1.06 7.03 2.80
CA VAL A 11 -0.05 6.32 3.45
C VAL A 11 0.18 6.22 4.96
N THR A 12 1.42 5.95 5.38
CA THR A 12 1.78 5.91 6.81
C THR A 12 1.60 7.27 7.47
N SER A 13 2.04 8.35 6.81
CA SER A 13 1.84 9.73 7.27
C SER A 13 0.36 10.04 7.41
N ARG A 14 -0.47 9.68 6.43
CA ARG A 14 -1.93 9.84 6.51
C ARG A 14 -2.53 9.04 7.66
N ALA A 15 -2.06 7.82 7.89
CA ALA A 15 -2.50 6.97 9.01
C ALA A 15 -2.16 7.55 10.39
N THR A 16 -1.21 8.47 10.49
CA THR A 16 -0.89 9.18 11.73
C THR A 16 -1.51 10.58 11.82
N GLY A 17 -2.40 10.95 10.88
CA GLY A 17 -3.09 12.24 10.83
C GLY A 17 -2.51 13.25 9.84
N GLY A 18 -1.59 12.81 8.98
CA GLY A 18 -1.02 13.60 7.89
C GLY A 18 -2.00 13.87 6.74
N PRO A 19 -1.59 14.71 5.77
CA PRO A 19 -2.45 15.15 4.68
C PRO A 19 -2.80 14.02 3.69
N ASP A 20 -4.00 14.09 3.12
CA ASP A 20 -4.53 13.10 2.16
C ASP A 20 -3.84 13.17 0.78
N GLY A 21 -3.61 14.39 0.29
CA GLY A 21 -3.14 14.67 -1.08
C GLY A 21 -1.96 13.81 -1.56
N PRO A 22 -0.84 13.74 -0.83
CA PRO A 22 0.33 12.98 -1.28
C PRO A 22 0.07 11.49 -1.52
N ALA A 23 -0.75 10.86 -0.67
CA ALA A 23 -1.08 9.43 -0.83
C ALA A 23 -1.96 9.21 -2.06
N ARG A 24 -2.87 10.15 -2.35
CA ARG A 24 -3.74 10.09 -3.51
C ARG A 24 -2.99 10.33 -4.82
N ASP A 25 -2.18 11.37 -4.88
CA ASP A 25 -1.40 11.69 -6.09
C ASP A 25 -0.45 10.55 -6.46
N LEU A 26 0.14 9.89 -5.46
CA LEU A 26 0.99 8.71 -5.66
C LEU A 26 0.19 7.46 -6.03
N ALA A 27 -1.02 7.28 -5.51
CA ALA A 27 -1.91 6.21 -5.96
C ALA A 27 -2.28 6.37 -7.45
N GLU A 28 -2.57 7.60 -7.87
CA GLU A 28 -2.90 7.93 -9.26
C GLU A 28 -1.68 7.74 -10.18
N SER A 29 -0.50 8.21 -9.78
CA SER A 29 0.74 8.06 -10.57
C SER A 29 1.18 6.60 -10.73
N LEU A 30 0.92 5.76 -9.72
CA LEU A 30 1.18 4.32 -9.75
C LEU A 30 0.07 3.53 -10.47
N ALA A 31 -0.99 4.19 -10.93
CA ALA A 31 -2.21 3.55 -11.42
C ALA A 31 -2.70 2.44 -10.46
N ALA A 32 -2.65 2.73 -9.16
CA ALA A 32 -3.00 1.80 -8.10
C ALA A 32 -4.49 1.42 -8.20
N ARG A 33 -4.77 0.12 -8.25
CA ARG A 33 -6.12 -0.46 -8.30
C ARG A 33 -6.41 -1.32 -7.09
N THR A 34 -5.37 -1.94 -6.54
CA THR A 34 -5.44 -2.86 -5.42
C THR A 34 -4.39 -2.46 -4.40
N ALA A 35 -4.77 -2.37 -3.14
CA ALA A 35 -3.83 -2.31 -2.03
C ALA A 35 -3.81 -3.66 -1.30
N VAL A 36 -2.62 -4.13 -0.95
CA VAL A 36 -2.41 -5.29 -0.10
C VAL A 36 -1.82 -4.80 1.21
N LEU A 37 -2.56 -5.02 2.28
CA LEU A 37 -2.18 -4.66 3.63
C LEU A 37 -1.34 -5.76 4.25
N LEU A 38 -0.19 -5.39 4.81
CA LEU A 38 0.78 -6.29 5.42
C LEU A 38 0.98 -5.93 6.89
N GLU A 39 1.25 -6.90 7.76
CA GLU A 39 1.43 -6.61 9.18
C GLU A 39 2.69 -5.77 9.39
N GLY A 40 3.81 -6.19 8.80
CA GLY A 40 5.08 -5.53 9.01
C GLY A 40 6.03 -5.52 7.81
N LEU A 41 7.21 -4.96 8.04
CA LEU A 41 8.27 -4.89 7.03
C LEU A 41 8.80 -6.27 6.63
N SER A 42 8.69 -7.27 7.50
CA SER A 42 9.04 -8.66 7.21
C SER A 42 8.17 -9.23 6.07
N ASP A 43 6.86 -9.06 6.16
CA ASP A 43 5.93 -9.51 5.12
C ASP A 43 6.15 -8.75 3.82
N LEU A 44 6.43 -7.45 3.90
CA LEU A 44 6.77 -6.65 2.73
C LEU A 44 8.01 -7.21 2.02
N ALA A 45 9.06 -7.53 2.77
CA ALA A 45 10.26 -8.15 2.21
C ALA A 45 9.95 -9.51 1.57
N ALA A 46 9.12 -10.33 2.20
CA ALA A 46 8.70 -11.63 1.66
C ALA A 46 7.92 -11.50 0.34
N ILE A 47 6.96 -10.57 0.28
CA ILE A 47 6.15 -10.32 -0.92
C ILE A 47 6.99 -9.73 -2.05
N VAL A 48 7.86 -8.76 -1.77
CA VAL A 48 8.77 -8.18 -2.77
C VAL A 48 9.73 -9.25 -3.31
N ALA A 49 10.29 -10.09 -2.43
CA ALA A 49 11.14 -11.20 -2.84
C ALA A 49 10.38 -12.23 -3.68
N LEU A 50 9.14 -12.56 -3.32
CA LEU A 50 8.30 -13.46 -4.10
C LEU A 50 7.95 -12.89 -5.48
N ALA A 51 7.59 -11.61 -5.55
CA ALA A 51 7.29 -10.93 -6.80
C ALA A 51 8.50 -10.92 -7.74
N ALA A 52 9.69 -10.58 -7.21
CA ALA A 52 10.95 -10.63 -7.94
C ALA A 52 11.26 -12.04 -8.46
N ARG A 53 11.11 -13.07 -7.60
CA ARG A 53 11.30 -14.48 -7.99
C ARG A 53 10.34 -14.95 -9.08
N ARG A 54 9.17 -14.33 -9.18
CA ARG A 54 8.14 -14.65 -10.18
C ARG A 54 8.19 -13.74 -11.40
N GLY A 55 9.15 -12.81 -11.48
CA GLY A 55 9.23 -11.83 -12.55
C GLY A 55 7.99 -10.94 -12.64
N ARG A 56 7.29 -10.72 -11.52
CA ARG A 56 6.09 -9.88 -11.45
C ARG A 56 6.45 -8.53 -10.89
N ASP A 57 6.12 -7.48 -11.64
CA ASP A 57 6.12 -6.12 -11.13
C ASP A 57 4.74 -5.79 -10.58
N LEU A 58 4.66 -5.63 -9.26
CA LEU A 58 3.43 -5.29 -8.56
C LEU A 58 2.96 -3.89 -8.93
N ALA A 59 3.88 -2.92 -9.05
CA ALA A 59 3.55 -1.55 -9.40
C ALA A 59 3.01 -1.47 -10.83
N ALA A 60 3.66 -2.15 -11.79
CA ALA A 60 3.14 -2.23 -13.16
C ALA A 60 1.76 -2.93 -13.25
N GLY A 61 1.44 -3.79 -12.28
CA GLY A 61 0.11 -4.40 -12.14
C GLY A 61 -0.94 -3.50 -11.49
N GLY A 62 -0.56 -2.31 -11.00
CA GLY A 62 -1.41 -1.45 -10.18
C GLY A 62 -1.69 -2.05 -8.80
N VAL A 63 -0.77 -2.85 -8.27
CA VAL A 63 -0.85 -3.45 -6.93
C VAL A 63 0.15 -2.75 -6.01
N CYS A 64 -0.37 -2.06 -5.00
CA CYS A 64 0.44 -1.42 -3.97
C CYS A 64 0.46 -2.28 -2.71
N VAL A 65 1.64 -2.41 -2.11
CA VAL A 65 1.83 -3.17 -0.86
C VAL A 65 2.12 -2.18 0.27
N VAL A 66 1.37 -2.26 1.37
CA VAL A 66 1.45 -1.29 2.48
C VAL A 66 1.64 -2.03 3.81
N PRO A 67 2.82 -1.93 4.45
CA PRO A 67 3.00 -2.42 5.81
C PRO A 67 2.30 -1.50 6.81
N MET A 68 1.50 -2.05 7.71
CA MET A 68 0.69 -1.30 8.68
C MET A 68 1.39 -1.03 10.00
N GLY A 69 2.51 -1.72 10.27
CA GLY A 69 3.24 -1.62 11.54
C GLY A 69 2.58 -2.37 12.69
N GLY A 70 1.83 -3.44 12.39
CA GLY A 70 1.14 -4.31 13.35
C GLY A 70 -0.34 -4.52 12.99
N ALA A 71 -0.85 -5.72 13.28
CA ALA A 71 -2.21 -6.12 12.89
C ALA A 71 -3.31 -5.26 13.53
N MET A 72 -3.04 -4.65 14.69
CA MET A 72 -3.98 -3.77 15.39
C MET A 72 -4.36 -2.51 14.60
N SER A 73 -3.56 -2.12 13.60
CA SER A 73 -3.82 -0.95 12.77
C SER A 73 -4.72 -1.22 11.55
N VAL A 74 -5.14 -2.48 11.33
CA VAL A 74 -5.82 -2.90 10.09
C VAL A 74 -7.08 -2.10 9.78
N GLY A 75 -7.94 -1.84 10.76
CA GLY A 75 -9.17 -1.08 10.54
C GLY A 75 -8.91 0.36 10.08
N ARG A 76 -7.84 0.98 10.58
CA ARG A 76 -7.44 2.34 10.18
C ARG A 76 -6.98 2.34 8.72
N TYR A 77 -6.08 1.45 8.35
CA TYR A 77 -5.56 1.42 6.98
C TYR A 77 -6.61 0.95 5.97
N ALA A 78 -7.44 -0.04 6.31
CA ALA A 78 -8.55 -0.47 5.45
C ALA A 78 -9.52 0.68 5.15
N GLY A 79 -9.83 1.53 6.14
CA GLY A 79 -10.65 2.72 5.93
C GLY A 79 -9.99 3.77 5.02
N LEU A 80 -8.67 3.94 5.11
CA LEU A 80 -7.90 4.89 4.31
C LEU A 80 -7.67 4.42 2.87
N LEU A 81 -7.48 3.13 2.65
CA LEU A 81 -7.21 2.56 1.34
C LEU A 81 -8.47 2.13 0.59
N GLY A 82 -9.52 1.80 1.34
CA GLY A 82 -10.79 1.33 0.81
C GLY A 82 -11.64 2.39 0.09
N PRO A 83 -12.90 2.06 -0.23
CA PRO A 83 -13.78 2.87 -1.08
C PRO A 83 -13.99 4.31 -0.60
N THR A 84 -13.98 4.53 0.71
CA THR A 84 -14.16 5.83 1.36
C THR A 84 -12.87 6.65 1.47
N GLY A 85 -11.71 6.05 1.14
CA GLY A 85 -10.40 6.70 1.15
C GLY A 85 -9.82 6.78 -0.26
N LEU A 86 -8.83 5.94 -0.57
CA LEU A 86 -8.17 5.92 -1.90
C LEU A 86 -8.94 5.15 -2.98
N GLY A 87 -10.08 4.54 -2.65
CA GLY A 87 -10.90 3.83 -3.65
C GLY A 87 -10.32 2.51 -4.14
N LEU A 88 -9.34 1.94 -3.43
CA LEU A 88 -8.65 0.72 -3.84
C LEU A 88 -9.45 -0.52 -3.45
N ARG A 89 -9.39 -1.55 -4.29
CA ARG A 89 -9.97 -2.86 -3.95
C ARG A 89 -9.09 -3.51 -2.88
N ASP A 90 -9.66 -3.74 -1.70
CA ASP A 90 -8.98 -4.47 -0.63
C ASP A 90 -9.02 -5.97 -0.94
N ARG A 91 -7.84 -6.60 -1.05
CA ARG A 91 -7.70 -8.06 -1.09
C ARG A 91 -6.78 -8.47 0.04
N THR A 92 -7.38 -8.98 1.11
CA THR A 92 -6.68 -9.70 2.18
C THR A 92 -6.14 -11.01 1.58
N LEU A 93 -4.83 -11.21 1.66
CA LEU A 93 -4.16 -12.49 1.34
C LEU A 93 -3.80 -13.21 2.63
#